data_AF-A0A258IEQ3-F1
#
_entry.id   AF-A0A258IEQ3-F1
#
_cell.length_a   1.000
_cell.length_b   1.000
_cell.length_c   1.000
_cell.angle_alpha   90.00
_cell.angle_beta   90.00
_cell.angle_gamma   90.00
#
_symmetry.space_group_name_H-M   'P 1'
#
loop_
_entity.id
_entity.type
_entity.pdbx_description
1 polymer ?
#
loop_
_entity_poly.entity_id
_entity_poly.type
_entity_poly.pdbx_seq_one_letter_code
_entity_poly.pdbx_strand_id
1 'polypeptide(L)'
;MFSFCSCGIHMPRPKRGRPMPREPKSTDTLVSEVQPANPADFDVSEQDIDEAIAACEGDARATIRALLVAYAMLERDMSLRASAGFMRRPARPRRPVG
;
A
#
# COMPACT_ATOMS: atom_id res chain seq x y z
N MET A 1 8.24 34.36 -55.95
CA MET A 1 7.14 35.36 -55.82
C MET A 1 5.83 34.63 -56.07
N PHE A 2 4.77 35.05 -55.35
CA PHE A 2 3.41 34.49 -55.30
C PHE A 2 3.28 33.20 -54.47
N SER A 3 2.34 33.03 -53.56
CA SER A 3 1.39 33.95 -52.91
C SER A 3 0.82 33.14 -51.74
N PHE A 4 0.90 33.65 -50.51
CA PHE A 4 0.27 33.01 -49.35
C PHE A 4 -1.26 33.15 -49.50
N CYS A 5 -1.93 32.08 -49.89
CA CYS A 5 -3.38 32.03 -49.90
C CYS A 5 -3.86 31.70 -48.48
N SER A 6 -4.18 32.76 -47.73
CA SER A 6 -4.85 32.72 -46.44
C SER A 6 -6.28 32.20 -46.59
N CYS A 7 -6.47 30.87 -46.57
CA CYS A 7 -7.78 30.28 -46.31
C CYS A 7 -7.95 30.13 -44.80
N GLY A 8 -8.73 31.05 -44.22
CA GLY A 8 -9.14 31.02 -42.83
C GLY A 8 -9.88 29.73 -42.50
N ILE A 9 -9.30 28.92 -41.63
CA ILE A 9 -9.95 27.75 -41.05
C ILE A 9 -10.94 28.27 -40.00
N HIS A 10 -12.19 28.38 -40.42
CA HIS A 10 -13.32 28.61 -39.53
C HIS A 10 -13.43 27.42 -38.55
N MET A 11 -12.99 27.63 -37.30
CA MET A 11 -13.17 26.65 -36.24
C MET A 11 -14.59 26.73 -35.67
N PRO A 12 -15.40 25.66 -35.73
CA PRO A 12 -16.67 25.60 -35.03
C PRO A 12 -16.43 25.49 -33.51
N ARG A 13 -17.11 26.35 -32.74
CA ARG A 13 -17.03 26.39 -31.27
C ARG A 13 -17.44 25.05 -30.65
N PRO A 14 -16.78 24.60 -29.57
CA PRO A 14 -17.18 23.40 -28.84
C PRO A 14 -18.53 23.63 -28.15
N LYS A 15 -19.50 22.74 -28.43
CA LYS A 15 -20.80 22.73 -27.76
C LYS A 15 -20.61 22.38 -26.29
N ARG A 16 -20.95 23.31 -25.40
CA ARG A 16 -21.08 23.06 -23.96
C ARG A 16 -22.27 22.13 -23.73
N GLY A 17 -22.04 21.09 -22.91
CA GLY A 17 -23.10 20.46 -22.12
C GLY A 17 -23.59 19.10 -22.61
N ARG A 18 -23.02 18.04 -22.04
CA ARG A 18 -23.78 17.00 -21.31
C ARG A 18 -22.92 16.53 -20.12
N PRO A 19 -23.37 16.60 -18.87
CA PRO A 19 -22.72 15.91 -17.78
C PRO A 19 -22.86 14.40 -18.00
N MET A 20 -21.74 13.68 -17.90
CA MET A 20 -21.70 12.22 -17.96
C MET A 20 -22.60 11.62 -16.86
N PRO A 21 -23.39 10.57 -17.16
CA PRO A 21 -24.03 9.79 -16.11
C PRO A 21 -22.92 9.21 -15.21
N ARG A 22 -23.01 9.48 -13.91
CA ARG A 22 -22.09 8.90 -12.93
C ARG A 22 -22.41 7.42 -12.85
N GLU A 23 -21.47 6.58 -13.26
CA GLU A 23 -21.55 5.14 -13.00
C GLU A 23 -21.71 4.88 -11.50
N PRO A 24 -22.62 3.97 -11.10
CA PRO A 24 -22.67 3.49 -9.74
C PRO A 24 -21.43 2.63 -9.48
N LYS A 25 -20.44 3.18 -8.76
CA LYS A 25 -19.34 2.40 -8.19
C LYS A 25 -19.91 1.49 -7.11
N SER A 26 -20.14 0.23 -7.46
CA SER A 26 -20.26 -0.87 -6.52
C SER A 26 -18.92 -1.08 -5.83
N THR A 27 -18.70 -0.36 -4.74
CA THR A 27 -17.60 -0.62 -3.82
C THR A 27 -18.18 -0.81 -2.43
N ASP A 28 -18.82 -1.96 -2.22
CA ASP A 28 -18.78 -2.60 -0.90
C ASP A 28 -17.36 -3.15 -0.73
N THR A 29 -16.42 -2.24 -0.50
CA THR A 29 -15.13 -2.58 0.07
C THR A 29 -15.41 -2.97 1.51
N LEU A 30 -15.54 -4.28 1.75
CA LEU A 30 -15.44 -4.84 3.09
C LEU A 30 -14.14 -4.33 3.69
N VAL A 31 -14.26 -3.36 4.58
CA VAL A 31 -13.16 -2.88 5.41
C VAL A 31 -12.83 -4.07 6.29
N SER A 32 -11.89 -4.89 5.86
CA SER A 32 -11.31 -5.92 6.71
C SER A 32 -10.64 -5.19 7.86
N GLU A 33 -11.35 -5.18 8.99
CA GLU A 33 -10.85 -4.67 10.24
C GLU A 33 -9.57 -5.43 10.55
N VAL A 34 -8.43 -4.73 10.51
CA VAL A 34 -7.13 -5.29 10.90
C VAL A 34 -7.25 -5.65 12.37
N GLN A 35 -7.59 -6.91 12.65
CA GLN A 35 -7.54 -7.43 14.01
C GLN A 35 -6.08 -7.35 14.49
N PRO A 36 -5.85 -6.99 15.77
CA PRO A 36 -4.52 -7.09 16.34
C PRO A 36 -4.06 -8.55 16.20
N ALA A 37 -2.91 -8.76 15.57
CA ALA A 37 -2.38 -10.10 15.35
C ALA A 37 -2.28 -10.84 16.69
N ASN A 38 -2.82 -12.06 16.75
CA ASN A 38 -2.72 -12.86 17.95
C ASN A 38 -1.28 -13.40 18.02
N PRO A 39 -0.53 -13.25 19.12
CA PRO A 39 0.82 -13.80 19.23
C PRO A 39 0.87 -15.32 19.01
N ALA A 40 -0.25 -16.03 19.19
CA ALA A 40 -0.39 -17.45 18.87
C ALA A 40 -0.36 -17.75 17.36
N ASP A 41 -0.58 -16.76 16.49
CA ASP A 41 -0.52 -16.92 15.04
C ASP A 41 0.92 -17.09 14.53
N PHE A 42 1.92 -16.81 15.39
CA PHE A 42 3.35 -16.90 15.09
C PHE A 42 4.04 -17.98 15.94
N ASP A 43 3.36 -19.10 16.23
CA ASP A 43 3.96 -20.22 16.93
C ASP A 43 5.09 -20.82 16.07
N VAL A 44 6.35 -20.62 16.50
CA VAL A 44 7.55 -21.11 15.82
C VAL A 44 7.95 -22.42 16.50
N SER A 45 8.01 -23.51 15.75
CA SER A 45 8.41 -24.80 16.31
C SER A 45 9.91 -24.84 16.59
N GLU A 46 10.34 -25.68 17.55
CA GLU A 46 11.76 -25.93 17.81
C GLU A 46 12.50 -26.42 16.55
N GLN A 47 11.80 -27.16 15.68
CA GLN A 47 12.35 -27.62 14.40
C GLN A 47 12.65 -26.46 13.45
N ASP A 48 11.79 -25.43 13.40
CA ASP A 48 12.02 -24.24 12.57
C ASP A 48 13.21 -23.42 13.09
N ILE A 49 13.40 -23.40 14.42
CA ILE A 49 14.56 -22.76 15.06
C ILE A 49 15.84 -23.49 14.68
N ASP A 50 15.85 -24.82 14.79
CA ASP A 50 16.99 -25.66 14.43
C ASP A 50 17.35 -25.52 12.94
N GLU A 51 16.35 -25.46 12.06
CA GLU A 51 16.54 -25.24 10.63
C GLU A 51 17.16 -23.87 10.35
N ALA A 52 16.68 -22.81 11.01
CA ALA A 52 17.22 -21.46 10.85
C ALA A 52 18.68 -21.37 11.32
N ILE A 53 19.01 -22.04 12.43
CA ILE A 53 20.39 -22.12 12.96
C ILE A 53 21.27 -22.93 12.00
N ALA A 54 20.79 -24.07 11.49
CA ALA A 54 21.52 -24.90 10.54
C ALA A 54 21.81 -24.15 9.22
N ALA A 55 20.87 -23.32 8.75
CA ALA A 55 21.07 -22.46 7.58
C ALA A 55 22.18 -21.42 7.76
N CYS A 56 22.51 -21.08 9.02
CA CYS A 56 23.60 -20.18 9.38
C CYS A 56 24.83 -20.92 9.91
N GLU A 57 25.02 -22.19 9.52
CA GLU A 57 26.16 -23.03 9.90
C GLU A 57 26.33 -23.21 11.42
N GLY A 58 25.23 -23.09 12.18
CA GLY A 58 25.25 -23.17 13.64
C GLY A 58 25.59 -21.86 14.37
N ASP A 59 25.84 -20.76 13.66
CA ASP A 59 26.08 -19.45 14.30
C ASP A 59 24.76 -18.77 14.67
N ALA A 60 24.38 -18.86 15.95
CA ALA A 60 23.21 -18.19 16.50
C ALA A 60 23.26 -16.65 16.30
N ARG A 61 24.43 -16.01 16.36
CA ARG A 61 24.55 -14.56 16.16
C ARG A 61 24.37 -14.19 14.68
N ALA A 62 24.84 -15.01 13.75
CA ALA A 62 24.54 -14.84 12.33
C ALA A 62 23.04 -15.02 12.05
N THR A 63 22.41 -16.04 12.64
CA THR A 63 20.96 -16.30 12.55
C THR A 63 20.14 -15.10 13.00
N ILE A 64 20.42 -14.57 14.20
CA ILE A 64 19.73 -13.39 14.74
C ILE A 64 19.91 -12.17 13.81
N ARG A 65 21.12 -11.95 13.28
CA ARG A 65 21.37 -10.85 12.34
C ARG A 65 20.55 -11.02 11.06
N ALA A 66 20.48 -12.23 10.51
CA ALA A 66 19.68 -12.51 9.32
C ALA A 66 18.19 -12.24 9.55
N LEU A 67 17.65 -12.69 10.70
CA LEU A 67 16.25 -12.45 11.08
C LEU A 67 15.93 -10.95 11.24
N LEU A 68 16.82 -10.18 11.88
CA LEU A 68 16.64 -8.74 12.04
C LEU A 68 16.66 -8.00 10.70
N VAL A 69 17.54 -8.40 9.78
CA VAL A 69 17.57 -7.84 8.42
C VAL A 69 16.30 -8.18 7.66
N ALA A 70 15.84 -9.44 7.71
CA ALA A 70 14.61 -9.88 7.06
C ALA A 70 13.39 -9.10 7.59
N TYR A 71 13.33 -8.88 8.91
CA TYR A 71 12.28 -8.09 9.53
C TYR A 71 12.28 -6.63 9.05
N ALA A 72 13.45 -5.97 9.02
CA ALA A 72 13.57 -4.60 8.52
C ALA A 72 13.18 -4.48 7.03
N MET A 73 13.47 -5.50 6.22
CA MET A 73 13.02 -5.57 4.82
C MET A 73 11.50 -5.68 4.74
N LEU A 74 10.88 -6.51 5.57
CA LEU A 74 9.43 -6.69 5.60
C LEU A 74 8.71 -5.39 6.01
N GLU A 75 9.19 -4.69 7.05
CA GLU A 75 8.64 -3.40 7.46
C GLU A 75 8.71 -2.37 6.33
N ARG A 76 9.83 -2.34 5.60
CA ARG A 76 10.00 -1.47 4.45
C ARG A 76 9.00 -1.82 3.34
N ASP A 77 8.87 -3.10 2.99
CA ASP A 77 7.94 -3.56 1.95
C ASP A 77 6.48 -3.26 2.31
N MET A 78 6.11 -3.45 3.57
CA MET A 78 4.80 -3.06 4.08
C MET A 78 4.56 -1.56 3.93
N SER A 79 5.56 -0.73 4.28
CA SER A 79 5.44 0.73 4.13
C SER A 79 5.26 1.16 2.68
N LEU A 80 5.89 0.47 1.73
CA LEU A 80 5.79 0.74 0.29
C LEU A 80 4.45 0.30 -0.29
N ARG A 81 3.91 -0.83 0.19
CA ARG A 81 2.63 -1.40 -0.26
C ARG A 81 1.41 -0.79 0.43
N ALA A 82 1.61 -0.09 1.55
CA ALA A 82 0.55 0.61 2.24
C ALA A 82 -0.06 1.72 1.36
N SER A 83 -1.39 1.71 1.23
CA SER A 83 -2.08 2.80 0.53
C SER A 83 -1.87 4.13 1.26
N ALA A 84 -1.91 5.25 0.52
CA ALA A 84 -1.79 6.58 1.10
C ALA A 84 -2.86 6.89 2.17
N GLY A 85 -3.99 6.15 2.18
CA GLY A 85 -5.01 6.23 3.22
C GLY A 85 -4.65 5.52 4.53
N PHE A 86 -3.87 4.43 4.47
CA PHE A 86 -3.40 3.67 5.64
C PHE A 86 -2.42 4.50 6.50
N MET A 87 -1.51 5.23 5.84
CA MET A 87 -0.53 6.13 6.47
C MET A 87 -1.17 7.37 7.11
N ARG A 88 -2.42 7.69 6.76
CA ARG A 88 -3.10 8.95 7.11
C ARG A 88 -3.98 8.88 8.35
N ARG A 89 -3.97 7.77 9.11
CA ARG A 89 -4.75 7.70 10.36
C ARG A 89 -3.84 8.04 11.56
N PRO A 90 -3.71 9.32 11.96
CA PRO A 90 -3.31 9.60 13.32
C PRO A 90 -4.39 9.00 14.23
N ALA A 91 -3.98 8.21 15.22
CA ALA A 91 -4.86 7.78 16.29
C ALA A 91 -5.55 9.02 16.85
N ARG A 92 -6.83 9.22 16.52
CA ARG A 92 -7.58 10.30 17.17
C ARG A 92 -7.56 9.97 18.66
N PRO A 93 -7.01 10.82 19.53
CA PRO A 93 -7.19 10.62 20.95
C PRO A 93 -8.69 10.64 21.22
N ARG A 94 -9.23 9.55 21.76
CA ARG A 94 -10.59 9.55 22.29
C ARG A 94 -10.58 10.56 23.44
N ARG A 95 -11.25 11.69 23.25
CA ARG A 95 -11.50 12.62 24.35
C ARG A 95 -12.33 11.88 25.40
N PRO A 96 -11.95 11.89 26.68
CA PRO A 96 -12.82 11.37 27.73
C PRO A 96 -14.09 12.23 27.79
N VAL A 97 -15.25 11.57 27.85
CA VAL A 97 -16.54 12.20 28.12
C VAL A 97 -16.61 12.37 29.64
N GLY A 98 -16.62 13.63 30.08
CA GLY A 98 -16.93 14.00 31.47
C GLY A 98 -18.41 14.26 31.65
#